data_AF-A0A5D0VJC9-F1
#
_entry.id   AF-A0A5D0VJC9-F1
#
_cell.length_a   1.000
_cell.length_b   1.000
_cell.length_c   1.000
_cell.angle_alpha   90.00
_cell.angle_beta   90.00
_cell.angle_gamma   90.00
#
_symmetry.space_group_name_H-M   'P 1'
#
loop_
_entity.id
_entity.type
_entity.pdbx_description
1 polymer ?
#
loop_
_entity_poly.entity_id
_entity_poly.type
_entity_poly.pdbx_seq_one_letter_code
_entity_poly.pdbx_strand_id
1 'polypeptide(L)' 'MSDGFFWLSDEQFSRLRPLLPTDTRGKARVDDRRVISGIIHVLKSGGRWIDAPEVYG' A
#
# COMPACT_ATOMS: atom_id res chain seq x y z
N MET A 1 17.84 -10.21 9.28
CA MET A 1 16.51 -10.67 8.87
C MET A 1 15.86 -9.49 8.20
N SER A 2 15.90 -9.44 6.87
CA SER A 2 15.20 -8.38 6.15
C SER A 2 13.73 -8.61 6.38
N ASP A 3 13.05 -7.68 7.06
CA ASP A 3 11.59 -7.78 7.26
C ASP A 3 10.95 -8.11 5.90
N GLY A 4 10.22 -9.21 5.84
CA GLY A 4 9.65 -9.74 4.58
C GLY A 4 8.58 -8.83 3.97
N PHE A 5 8.37 -7.64 4.53
CA PHE A 5 7.35 -6.68 4.14
C PHE A 5 7.98 -5.43 3.56
N PHE A 6 7.41 -4.95 2.47
CA PHE A 6 7.71 -3.65 1.91
C PHE A 6 6.80 -2.59 2.54
N TRP A 7 7.39 -1.50 3.04
CA TRP A 7 6.67 -0.33 3.52
C TRP A 7 7.17 0.93 2.81
N LEU A 8 6.26 1.76 2.33
CA LEU A 8 6.62 3.08 1.82
C LEU A 8 7.20 3.92 2.97
N SER A 9 8.32 4.59 2.72
CA SER A 9 8.80 5.63 3.64
C SER A 9 7.87 6.85 3.63
N ASP A 10 7.97 7.71 4.64
CA ASP A 10 7.20 8.96 4.69
C ASP A 10 7.46 9.83 3.47
N GLU A 11 8.72 9.88 3.01
CA GLU A 11 9.12 10.63 1.83
C GLU A 11 8.53 10.05 0.54
N GLN A 12 8.52 8.73 0.39
CA GLN A 12 7.92 8.10 -0.79
C GLN A 12 6.41 8.32 -0.81
N PHE A 13 5.76 8.16 0.35
CA PHE A 13 4.31 8.37 0.46
C PHE A 13 3.93 9.84 0.27
N SER A 14 4.74 10.80 0.74
CA SER A 14 4.46 12.23 0.59
C SER A 14 4.42 12.67 -0.88
N ARG A 15 5.17 12.00 -1.77
CA ARG A 15 5.11 12.23 -3.22
C ARG A 15 3.82 11.69 -3.84
N LEU A 16 3.25 10.61 -3.30
CA LEU A 16 2.02 9.99 -3.78
C LEU A 16 0.76 10.67 -3.23
N ARG A 17 0.80 11.11 -1.96
CA ARG A 17 -0.36 11.65 -1.23
C ARG A 17 -1.15 12.73 -2.00
N PRO A 18 -0.53 13.72 -2.67
CA PRO A 18 -1.25 14.75 -3.41
C PRO A 18 -2.00 14.22 -4.64
N LEU A 19 -1.61 13.04 -5.15
CA LEU A 19 -2.20 12.40 -6.32
C LEU A 19 -3.37 11.48 -5.96
N LEU A 20 -3.56 11.21 -4.66
CA LEU A 20 -4.68 10.39 -4.21
C LEU A 20 -5.99 11.16 -4.43
N PRO A 21 -7.06 10.50 -4.90
CA PRO A 21 -8.32 11.20 -5.16
C PRO A 21 -8.85 11.78 -3.85
N THR A 22 -9.22 13.04 -3.78
CA THR A 22 -9.74 13.63 -2.53
C THR A 22 -11.26 13.50 -2.40
N ASP A 23 -11.97 13.33 -3.52
CA ASP A 23 -13.41 13.10 -3.56
C ASP A 23 -13.72 11.60 -3.42
N THR A 24 -13.93 11.15 -2.18
CA THR A 24 -14.35 9.77 -1.88
C THR A 24 -15.86 9.69 -1.74
N ARG A 25 -16.50 8.91 -2.62
CA ARG A 25 -17.89 8.47 -2.42
C ARG A 25 -17.91 6.99 -2.03
N GLY A 26 -18.75 6.63 -1.07
CA GLY A 26 -18.93 5.25 -0.62
C GLY A 26 -18.09 4.90 0.61
N LYS A 27 -17.42 3.74 0.60
CA LYS A 27 -16.70 3.20 1.76
C LYS A 27 -15.51 4.10 2.12
N ALA A 28 -15.34 4.36 3.42
CA ALA A 28 -14.20 5.10 3.93
C ALA A 28 -12.89 4.44 3.51
N ARG A 29 -11.92 5.26 3.10
CA ARG A 29 -10.59 4.75 2.79
C ARG A 29 -9.93 4.21 4.05
N VAL A 30 -9.31 3.05 3.89
CA VAL A 30 -8.35 2.48 4.84
C VAL A 30 -7.03 3.25 4.65
N ASP A 31 -6.10 3.14 5.59
CA ASP A 31 -4.76 3.75 5.48
C ASP A 31 -4.14 3.51 4.09
N ASP A 32 -4.11 4.57 3.28
CA ASP A 32 -3.66 4.53 1.88
C ASP A 32 -2.18 4.12 1.79
N ARG A 33 -1.35 4.54 2.75
CA ARG A 33 0.07 4.17 2.77
C ARG A 33 0.23 2.67 2.94
N ARG A 34 -0.58 2.08 3.81
CA ARG A 34 -0.58 0.64 4.08
C ARG A 34 -1.01 -0.16 2.86
N VAL A 35 -2.14 0.21 2.26
CA VAL A 35 -2.68 -0.48 1.08
C VAL A 35 -1.70 -0.38 -0.11
N ILE A 36 -1.17 0.81 -0.40
CA ILE A 36 -0.22 0.99 -1.50
C ILE A 36 1.09 0.24 -1.24
N SER A 37 1.54 0.17 0.01
CA SER A 37 2.72 -0.65 0.38
C SER A 37 2.49 -2.13 0.04
N GLY A 38 1.30 -2.66 0.28
CA GLY A 38 0.92 -4.02 -0.10
C GLY A 38 0.85 -4.22 -1.61
N ILE A 39 0.31 -3.25 -2.35
CA ILE A 39 0.30 -3.28 -3.82
C ILE A 39 1.74 -3.42 -4.35
N ILE A 40 2.67 -2.60 -3.85
CA ILE A 40 4.07 -2.65 -4.28
C ILE A 40 4.74 -3.95 -3.83
N HIS A 41 4.42 -4.48 -2.65
CA HIS A 41 4.93 -5.77 -2.19
C HIS A 41 4.56 -6.90 -3.15
N VAL A 42 3.30 -6.99 -3.57
CA VAL A 42 2.82 -8.00 -4.54
C VAL A 42 3.52 -7.82 -5.89
N LEU A 43 3.63 -6.58 -6.39
CA LEU A 43 4.31 -6.29 -7.64
C LEU A 43 5.81 -6.65 -7.62
N LYS A 44 6.50 -6.46 -6.48
CA LYS A 44 7.92 -6.80 -6.33
C LYS A 44 8.17 -8.29 -6.15
N SER A 45 7.27 -8.98 -5.45
CA SER A 45 7.39 -10.43 -5.23
C SER A 45 6.95 -11.26 -6.43
N GLY A 46 6.10 -10.70 -7.30
CA GLY A 46 5.46 -11.45 -8.39
C GLY A 46 4.40 -12.44 -7.90
N GLY A 47 3.99 -12.34 -6.63
CA GLY A 47 2.99 -13.20 -6.01
C GLY A 47 1.56 -12.92 -6.52
N ARG A 48 0.63 -13.79 -6.14
CA ARG A 48 -0.80 -13.57 -6.42
C ARG A 48 -1.38 -12.63 -5.36
N TRP A 49 -2.41 -11.88 -5.73
CA TRP A 49 -3.12 -11.01 -4.79
C TRP A 49 -3.74 -11.75 -3.61
N ILE A 50 -4.15 -13.01 -3.79
CA ILE A 50 -4.70 -13.84 -2.70
C ILE A 50 -3.65 -14.20 -1.64
N ASP A 51 -2.37 -14.14 -2.00
CA ASP A 51 -1.25 -14.44 -1.11
C ASP A 51 -0.67 -13.16 -0.47
N ALA A 52 -1.31 -12.00 -0.70
CA ALA A 52 -0.84 -10.74 -0.13
C ALA A 52 -0.95 -10.78 1.41
N PRO A 53 0.10 -10.36 2.14
CA PRO A 53 0.07 -10.37 3.60
C PRO A 53 -1.07 -9.52 4.19
N GLU A 54 -1.79 -10.08 5.17
CA GLU A 54 -2.92 -9.43 5.85
C GLU A 54 -2.55 -8.09 6.51
N VAL A 55 -1.28 -7.87 6.83
CA VAL A 55 -0.78 -6.61 7.39
C VAL A 55 -1.04 -5.41 6.48
N TYR A 56 -1.27 -5.63 5.18
CA TYR A 56 -1.56 -4.56 4.22
C TYR A 56 -3.05 -4.18 4.15
N GLY A 57 -3.95 -4.99 4.69
CA GLY A 57 -5.38 -4.65 4.79
C GLY A 57 -6.33 -5.81 4.60
#